data_AF-A0A6G4X1Q5-F1
#
_entry.id   AF-A0A6G4X1Q5-F1
#
_cell.length_a   1.000
_cell.length_b   1.000
_cell.length_c   1.000
_cell.angle_alpha   90.00
_cell.angle_beta   90.00
_cell.angle_gamma   90.00
#
_symmetry.space_group_name_H-M   'P 1'
#
loop_
_entity.id
_entity.type
_entity.pdbx_description
1 polymer ?
#
loop_
_entity_poly.entity_id
_entity_poly.type
_entity_poly.pdbx_seq_one_letter_code
_entity_poly.pdbx_strand_id
1 'polypeptide(L)'
;MVTFAQAQERAERWVNGDVPAHQHREVRVREFGLGFVAWAEDREGVPVADGGNPRLVIARDSGETTLWPALPVGEVIRRYEEEYGTASAAPADAAPQPQRLDLEATSFLLSPPEWLQEAADQMGIPDRRQDQPPA
;
A
#
# COMPACT_ATOMS: atom_id res chain seq x y z
N MET A 1 -4.29 16.81 -1.64
CA MET A 1 -3.78 16.72 -3.03
C MET A 1 -2.83 17.87 -3.35
N VAL A 2 -1.58 17.55 -3.68
CA VAL A 2 -0.49 18.45 -4.07
C VAL A 2 -0.54 18.73 -5.56
N THR A 3 -0.31 20.00 -5.92
CA THR A 3 -0.21 20.46 -7.32
C THR A 3 1.24 20.51 -7.78
N PHE A 4 1.46 20.55 -9.10
CA PHE A 4 2.81 20.71 -9.65
C PHE A 4 3.50 21.98 -9.12
N ALA A 5 2.79 23.10 -9.04
CA ALA A 5 3.34 24.34 -8.48
C ALA A 5 3.79 24.17 -7.02
N GLN A 6 2.97 23.53 -6.18
CA GLN A 6 3.34 23.25 -4.79
C GLN A 6 4.52 22.26 -4.68
N ALA A 7 4.61 21.30 -5.61
CA ALA A 7 5.75 20.39 -5.67
C ALA A 7 7.03 21.13 -6.08
N GLN A 8 6.95 22.04 -7.06
CA GLN A 8 8.07 22.90 -7.45
C GLN A 8 8.53 23.78 -6.29
N GLU A 9 7.61 24.49 -5.61
CA GLU A 9 7.99 25.34 -4.47
C GLU A 9 8.66 24.55 -3.33
N ARG A 10 8.16 23.33 -3.04
CA ARG A 10 8.82 22.44 -2.07
C ARG A 10 10.19 22.00 -2.55
N ALA A 11 10.33 21.66 -3.82
CA ALA A 11 11.58 21.24 -4.41
C ALA A 11 12.62 22.38 -4.35
N GLU A 12 12.23 23.61 -4.71
CA GLU A 12 13.07 24.82 -4.58
C GLU A 12 13.56 25.00 -3.14
N ARG A 13 12.64 24.95 -2.17
CA ARG A 13 13.00 25.08 -0.76
C ARG A 13 13.93 23.96 -0.30
N TRP A 14 13.71 22.74 -0.77
CA TRP A 14 14.54 21.59 -0.39
C TRP A 14 15.96 21.70 -0.94
N VAL A 15 16.12 22.08 -2.21
CA VAL A 15 17.45 22.18 -2.83
C VAL A 15 18.21 23.43 -2.39
N ASN A 16 17.50 24.56 -2.26
CA ASN A 16 18.10 25.89 -2.17
C ASN A 16 17.76 26.64 -0.87
N GLY A 17 16.94 26.09 0.03
CA GLY A 17 16.36 26.84 1.16
C GLY A 17 17.33 27.44 2.17
N ASP A 18 18.51 26.82 2.34
CA ASP A 18 19.59 27.32 3.23
C ASP A 18 20.82 27.78 2.44
N VAL A 19 20.72 27.80 1.10
CA VAL A 19 21.83 28.09 0.21
C VAL A 19 21.79 29.57 -0.15
N PRO A 20 22.92 30.31 -0.15
CA PRO A 20 22.93 31.68 -0.66
C PRO A 20 22.48 31.75 -2.12
N ALA A 21 21.78 32.81 -2.53
CA ALA A 21 21.21 32.94 -3.88
C ALA A 21 22.22 32.66 -5.02
N HIS A 22 23.48 33.09 -4.88
CA HIS A 22 24.54 32.85 -5.86
C HIS A 22 24.97 31.37 -5.98
N GLN A 23 24.61 30.54 -4.99
CA GLN A 23 24.86 29.10 -4.94
C GLN A 23 23.61 28.26 -5.26
N HIS A 24 22.46 28.88 -5.55
CA HIS A 24 21.24 28.15 -5.91
C HIS A 24 21.41 27.29 -7.18
N ARG A 25 20.98 26.04 -7.11
CA ARG A 25 20.99 25.10 -8.25
C ARG A 25 19.65 25.14 -8.97
N GLU A 26 19.66 24.79 -10.26
CA GLU A 26 18.41 24.59 -11.00
C GLU A 26 17.71 23.35 -10.43
N VAL A 27 16.42 23.50 -10.10
CA VAL A 27 15.61 22.40 -9.59
C VAL A 27 14.65 21.94 -10.66
N ARG A 28 14.63 20.63 -10.89
CA ARG A 28 13.74 19.98 -11.83
C ARG A 28 12.73 19.15 -11.07
N VAL A 29 11.52 19.12 -11.61
CA VAL A 29 10.43 18.29 -11.10
C VAL A 29 9.80 17.50 -12.25
N ARG A 30 9.49 16.24 -11.99
CA ARG A 30 8.73 15.35 -12.88
C ARG A 30 7.50 14.82 -12.15
N GLU A 31 6.33 14.98 -12.75
CA GLU A 31 5.08 14.36 -12.27
C GLU A 31 4.98 12.91 -12.73
N PHE A 32 4.39 12.06 -11.88
CA PHE A 32 4.02 10.67 -12.17
C PHE A 32 2.72 10.30 -11.45
N GLY A 33 2.25 9.04 -11.60
CA GLY A 33 0.93 8.62 -11.13
C GLY A 33 0.66 8.90 -9.65
N LEU A 34 1.63 8.60 -8.78
CA LEU A 34 1.47 8.72 -7.32
C LEU A 34 2.02 10.03 -6.73
N GLY A 35 2.64 10.90 -7.54
CA GLY A 35 3.36 12.04 -6.97
C GLY A 35 4.25 12.81 -7.94
N PHE A 36 5.27 13.42 -7.35
CA PHE A 36 6.27 14.21 -8.04
C PHE A 36 7.65 13.77 -7.56
N VAL A 37 8.61 13.69 -8.48
CA VAL A 37 10.02 13.47 -8.14
C VAL A 37 10.81 14.70 -8.53
N ALA A 38 11.63 15.19 -7.60
CA ALA A 38 12.42 16.39 -7.73
C ALA A 38 13.91 16.10 -7.54
N TRP A 39 14.75 16.85 -8.24
CA TRP A 39 16.21 16.76 -8.15
C TRP A 39 16.86 18.09 -8.52
N ALA A 40 18.10 18.29 -8.05
CA ALA A 40 18.94 19.40 -8.47
C ALA A 40 19.72 19.00 -9.74
N GLU A 41 19.75 19.89 -10.73
CA GLU A 41 20.72 19.80 -11.83
C GLU A 41 22.05 20.38 -11.34
N ASP A 42 23.14 19.73 -11.70
CA ASP A 42 24.47 20.26 -11.42
C ASP A 42 24.80 21.41 -12.38
N ARG A 43 25.69 22.30 -11.97
CA ARG A 43 26.14 23.40 -12.83
C ARG A 43 27.27 22.89 -13.69
N GLU A 44 27.23 23.22 -14.98
CA GLU A 44 28.30 22.85 -15.89
C GLU A 44 29.66 23.32 -15.35
N GLY A 45 30.60 22.37 -15.19
CA GLY A 45 31.96 22.63 -14.73
C GLY A 45 32.21 22.50 -13.22
N VAL A 46 31.21 22.11 -12.41
CA VAL A 46 31.41 21.80 -10.98
C VAL A 46 31.57 20.28 -10.80
N PRO A 47 32.56 19.81 -10.02
CA PRO A 47 32.66 18.39 -9.71
C PRO A 47 31.41 17.93 -8.93
N VAL A 48 30.74 16.90 -9.44
CA VAL A 48 29.59 16.26 -8.80
C VAL A 48 30.00 15.74 -7.43
N ALA A 49 29.20 16.04 -6.40
CA ALA A 49 29.42 15.51 -5.06
C ALA A 49 29.46 13.98 -5.06
N ASP A 50 30.35 13.40 -4.24
CA ASP A 50 30.49 11.95 -4.10
C ASP A 50 29.15 11.35 -3.63
N GLY A 51 28.53 10.51 -4.47
CA GLY A 51 27.20 9.94 -4.24
C GLY A 51 26.08 10.46 -5.15
N GLY A 52 26.33 11.48 -5.99
CA GLY A 52 25.36 12.07 -6.91
C GLY A 52 24.24 12.88 -6.22
N ASN A 53 23.41 13.58 -7.00
CA ASN A 53 22.35 14.43 -6.41
C ASN A 53 21.27 13.56 -5.73
N PRO A 54 20.84 13.81 -4.48
CA PRO A 54 19.70 13.08 -3.94
C PRO A 54 18.42 13.36 -4.74
N ARG A 55 17.40 12.50 -4.57
CA ARG A 55 16.09 12.62 -5.21
C ARG A 55 15.05 12.79 -4.11
N LEU A 56 14.07 13.64 -4.33
CA LEU A 56 12.96 13.85 -3.40
C LEU A 56 11.66 13.43 -4.09
N VAL A 57 10.94 12.49 -3.52
CA VAL A 57 9.58 12.16 -3.95
C VAL A 57 8.59 12.87 -3.04
N ILE A 58 7.54 13.45 -3.63
CA ILE A 58 6.45 14.14 -2.95
C ILE A 58 5.15 13.42 -3.32
N ALA A 59 4.49 12.79 -2.35
CA ALA A 59 3.24 12.07 -2.55
C ALA A 59 2.13 13.03 -2.99
N ARG A 60 1.36 12.66 -4.01
CA ARG A 60 0.31 13.54 -4.56
C ARG A 60 -0.84 13.75 -3.59
N ASP A 61 -1.25 12.71 -2.87
CA ASP A 61 -2.43 12.81 -2.01
C ASP A 61 -2.14 13.63 -0.75
N SER A 62 -1.11 13.20 0.00
CA SER A 62 -0.75 13.75 1.32
C SER A 62 0.27 14.88 1.27
N GLY A 63 1.13 14.93 0.25
CA GLY A 63 2.30 15.81 0.22
C GLY A 63 3.45 15.37 1.13
N GLU A 64 3.41 14.13 1.64
CA GLU A 64 4.52 13.51 2.34
C GLU A 64 5.74 13.42 1.42
N THR A 65 6.94 13.55 2.01
CA THR A 65 8.19 13.59 1.26
C THR A 65 9.12 12.45 1.63
N THR A 66 9.65 11.76 0.63
CA THR A 66 10.59 10.65 0.80
C THR A 66 11.89 10.95 0.06
N LEU A 67 13.03 10.78 0.73
CA LEU A 67 14.34 10.95 0.12
C LEU A 67 14.85 9.64 -0.48
N TRP A 68 15.43 9.76 -1.66
CA TRP A 68 15.98 8.67 -2.44
C TRP A 68 17.44 8.94 -2.81
N PRO A 69 18.28 7.90 -2.90
CA PRO A 69 19.66 8.05 -3.34
C PRO A 69 19.73 8.48 -4.82
N ALA A 70 20.97 8.69 -5.26
CA ALA A 70 21.60 8.63 -6.58
C ALA A 70 20.93 8.03 -7.83
N LEU A 71 19.68 7.57 -7.81
CA LEU A 71 19.09 6.68 -8.81
C LEU A 71 18.48 7.41 -10.01
N PRO A 72 18.43 6.82 -11.21
CA PRO A 72 17.70 7.40 -12.33
C PRO A 72 16.25 7.72 -11.95
N VAL A 73 15.72 8.84 -12.45
CA VAL A 73 14.36 9.30 -12.14
C VAL A 73 13.32 8.21 -12.40
N GLY A 74 13.43 7.50 -13.53
CA GLY A 74 12.51 6.39 -13.86
C GLY A 74 12.61 5.21 -12.89
N GLU A 75 13.78 4.96 -12.28
CA GLU A 75 13.93 3.89 -11.30
C GLU A 75 13.37 4.27 -9.93
N VAL A 76 13.51 5.54 -9.53
CA VAL A 76 12.84 6.08 -8.34
C VAL A 76 11.32 5.94 -8.48
N ILE A 77 10.77 6.35 -9.63
CA ILE A 77 9.34 6.23 -9.91
C ILE A 77 8.91 4.76 -9.83
N ARG A 78 9.59 3.86 -10.56
CA ARG A 78 9.27 2.43 -10.58
C ARG A 78 9.22 1.83 -9.18
N ARG A 79 10.27 2.05 -8.36
CA ARG A 79 10.36 1.50 -7.01
C ARG A 79 9.33 2.12 -6.06
N TYR A 80 9.09 3.43 -6.18
CA TYR A 80 8.06 4.11 -5.38
C TYR A 80 6.66 3.58 -5.72
N GLU A 81 6.37 3.33 -7.00
CA GLU A 81 5.10 2.74 -7.42
C GLU A 81 4.97 1.27 -6.99
N GLU A 82 6.06 0.50 -6.97
CA GLU A 82 6.05 -0.86 -6.41
C GLU A 82 5.75 -0.87 -4.90
N GLU A 83 6.34 0.06 -4.14
CA GLU A 83 6.18 0.14 -2.69
C GLU A 83 4.83 0.75 -2.27
N TYR A 84 4.43 1.85 -2.90
CA TYR A 84 3.25 2.65 -2.51
C TYR A 84 2.06 2.52 -3.46
N GLY A 85 2.24 1.94 -4.65
CA GLY A 85 1.15 1.80 -5.63
C GLY A 85 0.07 0.82 -5.18
N THR A 86 0.40 -0.17 -4.36
CA THR A 86 -0.60 -1.06 -3.74
C THR A 86 -1.35 -0.38 -2.60
N ALA A 87 -0.66 0.44 -1.81
CA ALA A 87 -1.25 1.23 -0.71
C ALA A 87 -2.15 2.36 -1.24
N SER A 88 -1.79 2.96 -2.38
CA SER A 88 -2.56 4.02 -3.04
C SER A 88 -3.68 3.49 -3.95
N ALA A 89 -3.63 2.21 -4.34
CA ALA A 89 -4.69 1.54 -5.09
C ALA A 89 -5.81 1.00 -4.20
N ALA A 90 -5.74 1.15 -2.88
CA ALA A 90 -6.92 1.10 -2.05
C ALA A 90 -7.80 2.30 -2.42
N PRO A 91 -8.92 2.12 -3.13
CA PRO A 91 -9.80 3.23 -3.39
C PRO A 91 -10.34 3.69 -2.02
N ALA A 92 -10.37 5.00 -1.80
CA ALA A 92 -11.23 5.57 -0.76
C ALA A 92 -12.75 5.31 -1.01
N ASP A 93 -13.07 4.48 -2.01
CA ASP A 93 -14.39 3.91 -2.30
C ASP A 93 -14.28 2.40 -2.55
N ALA A 94 -13.76 1.70 -1.55
CA ALA A 94 -14.16 0.34 -1.26
C ALA A 94 -14.27 0.25 0.25
N ALA A 95 -15.36 0.82 0.78
CA ALA A 95 -15.95 0.21 1.97
C ALA A 95 -15.94 -1.29 1.70
N PRO A 96 -15.37 -2.14 2.58
CA PRO A 96 -15.57 -3.56 2.44
C PRO A 96 -17.08 -3.70 2.39
N GLN A 97 -17.62 -4.10 1.24
CA GLN A 97 -18.97 -4.60 1.24
C GLN A 97 -18.93 -5.64 2.35
N PRO A 98 -19.74 -5.51 3.41
CA PRO A 98 -19.90 -6.64 4.29
C PRO A 98 -20.46 -7.70 3.35
N GLN A 99 -19.60 -8.58 2.83
CA GLN A 99 -20.00 -9.89 2.40
C GLN A 99 -20.81 -10.33 3.59
N ARG A 100 -22.13 -10.32 3.40
CA ARG A 100 -23.06 -10.74 4.41
C ARG A 100 -22.45 -12.02 4.90
N LEU A 101 -21.97 -12.00 6.13
CA LEU A 101 -21.71 -13.24 6.84
C LEU A 101 -22.99 -14.00 6.60
N ASP A 102 -22.85 -15.06 5.81
CA ASP A 102 -23.92 -15.95 5.51
C ASP A 102 -24.52 -16.32 6.87
N LEU A 103 -25.74 -15.85 7.09
CA LEU A 103 -26.43 -15.86 8.37
C LEU A 103 -26.95 -17.29 8.65
N GLU A 104 -26.23 -18.31 8.17
CA GLU A 104 -26.44 -19.74 8.42
C GLU A 104 -25.37 -20.31 9.37
N ALA A 105 -24.38 -19.49 9.77
CA ALA A 105 -23.41 -19.82 10.83
C ALA A 105 -24.02 -19.77 12.26
N THR A 106 -25.35 -19.81 12.39
CA THR A 106 -26.06 -20.07 13.66
C THR A 106 -27.13 -21.14 13.46
N SER A 107 -26.87 -22.13 12.60
CA SER A 107 -27.71 -23.33 12.54
C SER A 107 -26.89 -24.63 12.48
N PHE A 108 -25.72 -24.64 13.12
CA PHE A 108 -24.90 -25.86 13.32
C PHE A 108 -24.84 -26.32 14.78
N LEU A 109 -25.68 -25.77 15.68
CA LEU A 109 -25.70 -26.17 17.09
C LEU A 109 -26.99 -26.89 17.53
N LEU A 110 -27.96 -27.14 16.64
CA LEU A 110 -29.24 -27.79 17.03
C LEU A 110 -29.80 -28.85 16.07
N SER A 111 -29.14 -29.19 14.95
CA SER A 111 -29.53 -30.38 14.16
C SER A 111 -28.31 -31.02 13.51
N PRO A 112 -27.90 -32.23 13.95
CA PRO A 112 -26.80 -32.94 13.30
C PRO A 112 -27.24 -33.37 11.89
N PRO A 113 -26.38 -33.18 10.88
CA PRO A 113 -26.69 -33.55 9.50
C PRO A 113 -26.65 -35.08 9.27
N GLU A 114 -27.46 -35.58 8.33
CA GLU A 114 -27.72 -37.02 8.11
C GLU A 114 -26.46 -37.83 7.74
N TRP A 115 -25.44 -37.20 7.15
CA TRP A 115 -24.16 -37.85 6.84
C TRP A 115 -23.41 -38.34 8.09
N LEU A 116 -23.71 -37.77 9.27
CA LEU A 116 -23.14 -38.22 10.55
C LEU A 116 -23.84 -39.48 11.10
N GLN A 117 -25.07 -39.80 10.67
CA GLN A 117 -25.75 -41.05 11.03
C GLN A 117 -25.24 -42.22 10.18
N GLU A 118 -25.03 -42.01 8.88
CA GLU A 118 -24.45 -43.03 7.99
C GLU A 118 -23.03 -43.44 8.41
N ALA A 119 -22.24 -42.49 8.94
CA ALA A 119 -20.91 -42.77 9.47
C ALA A 119 -20.94 -43.60 10.78
N ALA A 120 -22.00 -43.49 11.58
CA ALA A 120 -22.17 -44.26 12.81
C ALA A 120 -22.64 -45.70 12.56
N ASP A 121 -23.50 -45.90 11.55
CA ASP A 121 -23.98 -47.24 11.13
C ASP A 121 -22.83 -48.08 10.55
N GLN A 122 -21.96 -47.44 9.76
CA GLN A 122 -20.81 -48.12 9.14
C GLN A 122 -19.70 -48.48 10.16
N MET A 123 -19.63 -47.76 11.29
CA MET A 123 -18.62 -47.96 12.35
C MET A 123 -19.11 -48.79 13.54
N GLY A 124 -20.17 -49.60 13.40
CA GLY A 124 -20.41 -50.78 14.22
C GLY A 124 -20.11 -50.65 15.73
N ILE A 125 -20.54 -49.55 16.37
CA ILE A 125 -20.45 -49.40 17.82
C ILE A 125 -21.72 -50.01 18.42
N PRO A 126 -21.63 -51.04 19.28
CA PRO A 126 -22.81 -51.70 19.83
C PRO A 126 -23.58 -50.74 20.76
N ASP A 127 -24.76 -50.29 20.31
CA ASP A 127 -25.77 -49.68 21.17
C ASP A 127 -26.32 -50.79 22.10
N ARG A 128 -25.85 -50.79 23.36
CA ARG A 128 -26.59 -51.40 24.47
C ARG A 128 -27.65 -50.40 24.95
N ARG A 129 -28.71 -50.21 24.18
CA ARG A 129 -30.03 -49.88 24.72
C ARG A 129 -31.04 -50.83 24.08
N GLN A 130 -30.91 -52.10 24.47
CA GLN A 130 -32.05 -52.97 24.52
C GLN A 130 -33.13 -52.31 25.39
N ASP A 131 -34.34 -52.33 24.84
CA ASP A 131 -35.62 -52.32 25.54
C ASP A 131 -36.18 -50.95 26.01
N GLN A 132 -36.91 -50.31 25.09
CA GLN A 132 -38.26 -49.82 25.37
C GLN A 132 -39.12 -51.05 25.79
N PRO A 133 -40.26 -50.98 26.54
CA PRO A 133 -41.28 -49.96 26.28
C PRO A 133 -42.27 -49.70 27.47
N PRO A 134 -43.55 -49.29 27.26
CA PRO A 134 -44.13 -48.09 27.85
C PRO A 134 -45.39 -48.37 28.71
N ALA A 135 -46.09 -47.29 29.09
CA ALA A 135 -47.41 -47.18 29.73
C ALA A 135 -47.43 -47.08 31.27
#